data_AF-X6M8P6-F1
#
_entry.id   AF-X6M8P6-F1
#
_cell.length_a   1.000
_cell.length_b   1.000
_cell.length_c   1.000
_cell.angle_alpha   90.00
_cell.angle_beta   90.00
_cell.angle_gamma   90.00
#
_symmetry.space_group_name_H-M   'P 1'
#
loop_
_entity.id
_entity.type
_entity.pdbx_description
1 polymer ?
#
loop_
_entity_poly.entity_id
_entity_poly.type
_entity_poly.pdbx_seq_one_letter_code
_entity_poly.pdbx_strand_id
1 'polypeptide(L)'
;MGCCTSKQDTSEIDRNVLADFLNNQENLRAIWKQFNKNDDDVLDRNEFDKLLFTALQIFCQERDPDNPPPSREAMEPFVEKLRNELAPRVDTNGDGVISFEEFKTFGEYLKKEYEKLQKQG
;
A
#
# COMPACT_ATOMS: atom_id res chain seq x y z
N MET A 1 36.57 -5.53 8.26
CA MET A 1 35.56 -4.71 7.56
C MET A 1 34.35 -5.59 7.34
N GLY A 2 33.47 -5.71 8.35
CA GLY A 2 32.24 -6.48 8.23
C GLY A 2 31.13 -5.52 7.81
N CYS A 3 30.67 -5.62 6.57
CA CYS A 3 29.52 -4.86 6.10
C CYS A 3 28.32 -5.19 6.99
N CYS A 4 27.84 -4.18 7.72
CA CYS A 4 26.56 -4.16 8.38
C CYS A 4 25.46 -4.27 7.31
N THR A 5 25.09 -5.47 6.90
CA THR A 5 23.80 -5.70 6.23
C THR A 5 22.73 -5.61 7.31
N SER A 6 22.34 -4.38 7.61
CA SER A 6 21.16 -4.06 8.40
C SER A 6 20.00 -4.90 7.89
N LYS A 7 19.36 -5.64 8.79
CA LYS A 7 18.06 -6.27 8.57
C LYS A 7 17.09 -5.12 8.26
N GLN A 8 16.95 -4.76 7.00
CA GLN A 8 15.90 -3.83 6.59
C GLN A 8 14.58 -4.53 6.93
N ASP A 9 13.87 -3.98 7.91
CA ASP A 9 12.59 -4.52 8.35
C ASP A 9 11.66 -4.51 7.14
N THR A 10 11.00 -5.63 6.84
CA THR A 10 10.16 -5.73 5.64
C THR A 10 9.13 -4.61 5.57
N SER A 11 8.66 -4.10 6.71
CA SER A 11 7.71 -2.97 6.77
C SER A 11 8.29 -1.62 6.35
N GLU A 12 9.60 -1.43 6.47
CA GLU A 12 10.29 -0.23 5.99
C GLU A 12 10.45 -0.28 4.47
N ILE A 13 10.82 -1.44 3.94
CA ILE A 13 10.90 -1.66 2.48
C ILE A 13 9.52 -1.47 1.85
N ASP A 14 8.48 -2.10 2.42
CA ASP A 14 7.10 -1.97 1.94
C ASP A 14 6.67 -0.49 1.84
N ARG A 15 7.00 0.30 2.87
CA ARG A 15 6.69 1.75 2.91
C ARG A 15 7.47 2.53 1.87
N ASN A 16 8.77 2.30 1.74
CA ASN A 16 9.62 3.03 0.80
C ASN A 16 9.18 2.78 -0.65
N VAL A 17 8.97 1.52 -1.02
CA VAL A 17 8.52 1.18 -2.40
C VAL A 17 7.16 1.83 -2.68
N LEU A 18 6.22 1.80 -1.73
CA LEU A 18 4.93 2.45 -1.90
C LEU A 18 5.02 3.97 -1.97
N ALA A 19 5.83 4.60 -1.12
CA ALA A 19 6.08 6.03 -1.18
C ALA A 19 6.70 6.43 -2.53
N ASP A 20 7.66 5.66 -3.04
CA ASP A 20 8.29 5.91 -4.33
C ASP A 20 7.28 5.83 -5.49
N PHE A 21 6.38 4.83 -5.47
CA PHE A 21 5.30 4.73 -6.45
C PHE A 21 4.36 5.94 -6.40
N LEU A 22 3.96 6.36 -5.20
CA LEU A 22 3.08 7.52 -4.99
C LEU A 22 3.74 8.83 -5.46
N ASN A 23 5.06 8.93 -5.38
CA ASN A 23 5.86 10.05 -5.86
C ASN A 23 6.31 9.91 -7.33
N ASN A 24 5.76 8.96 -8.10
CA ASN A 24 6.10 8.67 -9.50
C ASN A 24 7.57 8.27 -9.73
N GLN A 25 8.28 7.80 -8.71
CA GLN A 25 9.65 7.29 -8.82
C GLN A 25 9.67 5.83 -9.26
N GLU A 26 8.65 5.05 -8.87
CA GLU A 26 8.58 3.61 -9.14
C GLU A 26 7.33 3.22 -9.94
N ASN A 27 7.40 2.05 -10.59
CA ASN A 27 6.29 1.50 -11.37
C ASN A 27 5.41 0.60 -10.51
N LEU A 28 4.12 0.48 -10.88
CA LEU A 28 3.14 -0.39 -10.22
C LEU A 28 3.64 -1.83 -10.00
N ARG A 29 4.46 -2.34 -10.93
CA ARG A 29 5.02 -3.69 -10.86
C ARG A 29 5.97 -3.90 -9.67
N ALA A 30 6.65 -2.85 -9.21
CA ALA A 30 7.49 -2.91 -8.02
C ALA A 30 6.64 -3.14 -6.76
N ILE A 31 5.51 -2.42 -6.64
CA ILE A 31 4.52 -2.60 -5.58
C ILE A 31 3.94 -4.00 -5.62
N TRP A 32 3.46 -4.41 -6.80
CA TRP A 32 2.90 -5.74 -6.98
C TRP A 32 3.84 -6.83 -6.43
N LYS A 33 5.10 -6.81 -6.86
CA LYS A 33 6.10 -7.79 -6.44
C LYS A 33 6.44 -7.70 -4.95
N GLN A 34 6.35 -6.51 -4.35
CA GLN A 34 6.65 -6.31 -2.94
C GLN A 34 5.54 -6.88 -2.03
N PHE A 35 4.29 -6.74 -2.45
CA PHE A 35 3.12 -7.11 -1.65
C PHE A 35 2.58 -8.51 -1.97
N ASN A 36 2.73 -9.00 -3.21
CA ASN A 36 2.48 -10.39 -3.59
C ASN A 36 3.67 -11.24 -3.12
N LYS A 37 3.60 -11.74 -1.88
CA LYS A 37 4.73 -12.40 -1.23
C LYS A 37 4.77 -13.90 -1.48
N ASN A 38 3.63 -14.49 -1.79
CA ASN A 38 3.52 -15.90 -2.12
C ASN A 38 3.74 -16.17 -3.63
N ASP A 39 3.94 -15.12 -4.43
CA ASP A 39 4.19 -15.16 -5.88
C ASP A 39 3.09 -15.97 -6.60
N ASP A 40 1.86 -15.91 -6.09
CA ASP A 40 0.71 -16.66 -6.61
C ASP A 40 -0.05 -15.90 -7.72
N ASP A 41 0.57 -14.82 -8.23
CA ASP A 41 0.01 -13.92 -9.24
C ASP A 41 -1.34 -13.29 -8.86
N VAL A 42 -1.72 -13.32 -7.58
CA VAL A 42 -2.86 -12.59 -7.03
C VAL A 42 -2.46 -11.84 -5.74
N LEU A 43 -3.31 -10.92 -5.30
CA LEU A 43 -3.23 -10.35 -3.96
C LEU A 43 -4.42 -10.85 -3.17
N ASP A 44 -4.15 -11.62 -2.12
CA ASP A 44 -5.19 -12.05 -1.21
C ASP A 44 -5.63 -10.91 -0.27
N ARG A 45 -6.65 -11.18 0.53
CA ARG A 45 -7.19 -10.22 1.50
C ARG A 45 -6.12 -9.69 2.47
N ASN A 46 -5.21 -10.53 2.95
CA ASN A 46 -4.19 -10.15 3.92
C ASN A 46 -3.11 -9.28 3.27
N GLU A 47 -2.71 -9.62 2.05
CA GLU A 47 -1.73 -8.85 1.27
C GLU A 47 -2.30 -7.49 0.89
N PHE A 48 -3.58 -7.44 0.49
CA PHE A 48 -4.28 -6.20 0.22
C PHE A 48 -4.48 -5.35 1.48
N ASP A 49 -4.84 -5.94 2.63
CA ASP A 49 -4.92 -5.24 3.91
C ASP A 49 -3.58 -4.63 4.30
N LYS A 50 -2.49 -5.37 4.08
CA LYS A 50 -1.15 -4.88 4.35
C LYS A 50 -0.80 -3.67 3.47
N LEU A 51 -1.14 -3.73 2.19
CA LEU A 51 -0.96 -2.61 1.26
C LEU A 51 -1.75 -1.37 1.71
N LEU A 52 -3.03 -1.55 2.07
CA LEU A 52 -3.88 -0.46 2.57
C LEU A 52 -3.33 0.15 3.86
N PHE A 53 -2.85 -0.68 4.78
CA PHE A 53 -2.20 -0.24 6.00
C PHE A 53 -0.95 0.61 5.70
N THR A 54 -0.06 0.13 4.83
CA THR A 54 1.13 0.87 4.41
C THR A 54 0.77 2.21 3.77
N ALA A 55 -0.23 2.22 2.87
CA ALA A 55 -0.69 3.45 2.23
C ALA A 55 -1.20 4.47 3.26
N LEU A 56 -2.00 4.02 4.22
CA LEU A 56 -2.53 4.89 5.27
C LEU A 56 -1.42 5.44 6.17
N GLN A 57 -0.40 4.65 6.52
CA GLN A 57 0.73 5.15 7.30
C GLN A 57 1.45 6.29 6.57
N ILE A 58 1.68 6.14 5.27
CA ILE A 58 2.28 7.20 4.44
C ILE A 58 1.38 8.43 4.46
N PHE A 59 0.07 8.27 4.25
CA PHE A 59 -0.87 9.40 4.22
C PHE A 59 -0.93 10.14 5.56
N CYS A 60 -0.84 9.42 6.69
CA CYS A 60 -0.76 10.03 8.02
C CYS A 60 0.54 10.82 8.20
N GLN A 61 1.69 10.25 7.83
CA GLN A 61 2.99 10.93 7.95
C GLN A 61 3.12 12.14 7.03
N GLU A 62 2.55 12.08 5.82
CA GLU A 62 2.56 13.21 4.88
C GLU A 62 1.69 14.38 5.37
N ARG A 63 0.61 14.07 6.11
CA ARG A 63 -0.25 15.11 6.70
C ARG A 63 0.31 15.70 7.99
N ASP A 64 0.97 14.88 8.79
CA ASP A 64 1.53 15.27 10.09
C ASP A 64 2.88 14.59 10.29
N PRO A 65 3.97 15.20 9.78
CA PRO A 65 5.31 14.60 9.84
C PRO A 65 5.93 14.65 11.24
N ASP A 66 5.40 15.49 12.13
CA ASP A 66 5.85 15.59 13.53
C ASP A 66 5.30 14.44 14.39
N ASN A 67 4.18 13.82 14.01
CA ASN A 67 3.61 12.68 14.72
C ASN A 67 4.12 11.32 14.21
N PRO A 68 4.35 10.36 15.12
CA PRO A 68 4.73 9.02 14.73
C PRO A 68 3.59 8.35 13.95
N PRO A 69 3.91 7.47 12.99
CA PRO A 69 2.89 6.72 12.25
C PRO A 69 2.05 5.89 13.24
N PRO A 70 0.72 5.84 13.04
CA PRO A 70 -0.16 5.09 13.92
C PRO A 70 0.16 3.59 13.88
N SER A 71 -0.13 2.90 15.00
CA SER A 71 0.07 1.47 15.12
C SER A 71 -0.92 0.68 14.26
N ARG A 72 -0.60 -0.57 13.94
CA ARG A 72 -1.50 -1.45 13.19
C ARG A 72 -2.88 -1.53 13.84
N GLU A 73 -2.94 -1.77 15.14
CA GLU A 73 -4.20 -1.88 15.90
C GLU A 73 -5.07 -0.61 15.81
N ALA A 74 -4.45 0.57 15.87
CA ALA A 74 -5.18 1.84 15.73
C ALA A 74 -5.75 2.02 14.31
N MET A 75 -5.07 1.44 13.31
CA MET A 75 -5.42 1.58 11.91
C MET A 75 -6.31 0.46 11.37
N GLU A 76 -6.35 -0.71 12.01
CA GLU A 76 -7.21 -1.84 11.63
C GLU A 76 -8.65 -1.44 11.26
N PRO A 77 -9.39 -0.64 12.05
CA PRO A 77 -10.77 -0.27 11.68
C PRO A 77 -10.83 0.58 10.41
N PHE A 78 -9.80 1.39 10.13
CA PHE A 78 -9.70 2.18 8.91
C PHE A 78 -9.30 1.33 7.71
N VAL A 79 -8.34 0.42 7.89
CA VAL A 79 -7.92 -0.57 6.88
C VAL A 79 -9.11 -1.43 6.48
N GLU A 80 -9.84 -1.97 7.45
CA GLU A 80 -11.04 -2.77 7.21
C GLU A 80 -12.11 -1.98 6.45
N LYS A 81 -12.37 -0.74 6.86
CA LYS A 81 -13.33 0.12 6.18
C LYS A 81 -12.91 0.37 4.72
N LEU A 82 -11.65 0.75 4.49
CA LEU A 82 -11.14 0.96 3.13
C LEU A 82 -11.17 -0.31 2.30
N ARG A 83 -10.80 -1.46 2.87
CA ARG A 83 -10.92 -2.75 2.19
C ARG A 83 -12.36 -2.98 1.76
N ASN A 84 -13.33 -2.81 2.66
CA ASN A 84 -14.74 -3.03 2.33
C ASN A 84 -15.28 -2.04 1.27
N GLU A 85 -14.73 -0.83 1.20
CA GLU A 85 -15.11 0.17 0.19
C GLU A 85 -14.39 -0.03 -1.15
N LEU A 86 -13.15 -0.49 -1.14
CA LEU A 86 -12.25 -0.56 -2.31
C LEU A 86 -12.21 -1.96 -2.93
N ALA A 87 -12.22 -3.04 -2.13
CA ALA A 87 -12.22 -4.41 -2.64
C ALA A 87 -13.31 -4.62 -3.71
N PRO A 88 -14.61 -4.32 -3.51
CA PRO A 88 -15.62 -4.53 -4.55
C PRO A 88 -15.51 -3.60 -5.77
N ARG A 89 -14.67 -2.56 -5.70
CA ARG A 89 -14.38 -1.67 -6.85
C ARG A 89 -13.17 -2.14 -7.65
N VAL A 90 -12.27 -2.88 -7.00
CA VAL A 90 -11.00 -3.35 -7.57
C VAL A 90 -11.15 -4.78 -8.05
N ASP A 91 -11.69 -5.67 -7.21
CA ASP A 91 -12.11 -7.04 -7.53
C ASP A 91 -13.36 -6.96 -8.42
N THR A 92 -13.12 -6.82 -9.72
CA THR A 92 -14.15 -6.63 -10.74
C THR A 92 -14.77 -7.95 -11.18
N ASN A 93 -14.01 -9.04 -11.11
CA ASN A 93 -14.46 -10.37 -11.46
C ASN A 93 -15.18 -11.07 -10.29
N GLY A 94 -15.03 -10.56 -9.06
CA GLY A 94 -15.68 -11.04 -7.84
C GLY A 94 -15.11 -12.37 -7.34
N ASP A 95 -13.86 -12.70 -7.67
CA ASP A 95 -13.23 -13.95 -7.26
C ASP A 95 -12.66 -13.89 -5.82
N GLY A 96 -12.70 -12.72 -5.19
CA GLY A 96 -12.28 -12.49 -3.82
C GLY A 96 -10.77 -12.25 -3.67
N VAL A 97 -10.03 -12.20 -4.78
CA VAL A 97 -8.61 -11.82 -4.83
C VAL A 97 -8.43 -10.67 -5.83
N ILE A 98 -7.25 -10.06 -5.85
CA ILE A 98 -6.95 -8.97 -6.78
C ILE A 98 -5.87 -9.43 -7.74
N SER A 99 -6.20 -9.56 -9.02
CA SER A 99 -5.24 -9.85 -10.07
C SER A 99 -4.35 -8.64 -10.40
N PHE A 100 -3.24 -8.85 -11.10
CA PHE A 100 -2.37 -7.73 -11.53
C PHE A 100 -3.10 -6.72 -12.44
N GLU A 101 -4.10 -7.17 -13.20
CA GLU A 101 -4.89 -6.29 -14.06
C GLU A 101 -5.79 -5.37 -13.24
N GLU A 102 -6.49 -5.94 -12.25
CA GLU A 102 -7.31 -5.18 -11.30
C GLU A 102 -6.47 -4.24 -10.43
N PHE A 103 -5.27 -4.70 -10.06
CA PHE A 103 -4.30 -3.91 -9.33
C PHE A 103 -3.87 -2.64 -10.06
N LYS A 104 -3.82 -2.65 -11.41
CA LYS A 104 -3.51 -1.43 -12.19
C LYS A 104 -4.54 -0.35 -11.96
N THR A 105 -5.82 -0.71 -12.01
CA THR A 105 -6.90 0.24 -11.74
C THR A 105 -6.83 0.77 -10.32
N PHE A 106 -6.52 -0.10 -9.35
CA PHE A 106 -6.31 0.32 -7.97
C PHE A 106 -5.13 1.28 -7.80
N GLY A 107 -3.97 0.99 -8.39
CA GLY A 107 -2.79 1.85 -8.27
C GLY A 107 -2.99 3.23 -8.87
N GLU A 108 -3.69 3.33 -10.00
CA GLU A 108 -4.08 4.63 -10.58
C GLU A 108 -5.02 5.41 -9.66
N TYR A 109 -6.00 4.72 -9.05
CA TYR A 109 -6.89 5.31 -8.07
C TYR A 109 -6.11 5.81 -6.85
N LEU A 110 -5.24 4.98 -6.28
CA LEU A 110 -4.47 5.31 -5.09
C LEU A 110 -3.59 6.54 -5.31
N LYS A 111 -2.92 6.63 -6.45
CA LYS A 111 -2.12 7.79 -6.85
C LYS A 111 -2.97 9.06 -6.98
N LYS A 112 -4.15 8.97 -7.59
CA LYS A 112 -5.08 10.11 -7.68
C LYS A 112 -5.54 10.58 -6.31
N GLU A 113 -5.84 9.66 -5.39
CA GLU A 113 -6.21 10.02 -4.02
C GLU A 113 -5.04 10.67 -3.28
N TYR A 114 -3.82 10.16 -3.45
CA TYR A 114 -2.63 10.76 -2.87
C TYR A 114 -2.36 12.18 -3.39
N GLU A 115 -2.44 12.40 -4.71
CA GLU A 115 -2.29 13.73 -5.31
C GLU A 115 -3.36 14.73 -4.81
N LYS A 116 -4.59 14.26 -4.56
CA LYS A 116 -5.66 15.10 -3.97
C LYS A 116 -5.34 15.47 -2.53
N LEU A 117 -4.81 14.54 -1.74
CA LEU A 117 -4.40 14.80 -0.37
C LEU A 117 -3.30 15.86 -0.31
N GLN A 118 -2.30 15.78 -1.19
CA GLN A 118 -1.22 16.76 -1.27
C GLN A 118 -1.68 18.17 -1.71
N LYS A 119 -2.72 18.28 -2.55
CA LYS A 119 -3.25 19.57 -3.02
C LYS A 119 -4.22 20.25 -2.05
N GLN A 120 -4.76 19.51 -1.08
CA GLN A 120 -5.71 20.02 -0.08
C GLN A 120 -5.09 20.20 1.32
N GLY A 121 -3.79 19.91 1.46
CA GLY A 121 -3.00 20.17 2.67
C GLY A 121 -2.33 21.54 2.64
#